data_AF-A0A2E8LBS8-F1
#
_entry.id   AF-A0A2E8LBS8-F1
#
_cell.length_a   1.000
_cell.length_b   1.000
_cell.length_c   1.000
_cell.angle_alpha   90.00
_cell.angle_beta   90.00
_cell.angle_gamma   90.00
#
_symmetry.space_group_name_H-M   'P 1'
#
loop_
_entity.id
_entity.type
_entity.pdbx_description
1 polymer ?
#
loop_
_entity_poly.entity_id
_entity_poly.type
_entity_poly.pdbx_seq_one_letter_code
_entity_poly.pdbx_strand_id
1 'polypeptide(L)'
;MLFHVHHHHDEKTCPAHNAEAVGASFGAVLPALAENGVNVVGAWVDPPGHDFFFVLETDDYDALVEGLRPIIPSGTATIQPVGDMGATVAKRIAEES
;
A
#
# COMPACT_ATOMS: atom_id res chain seq x y z
N MET A 1 -6.84 11.49 1.12
CA MET A 1 -5.57 11.43 1.90
C MET A 1 -4.58 10.52 1.17
N LEU A 2 -3.28 10.77 1.27
CA LEU A 2 -2.24 9.93 0.66
C LEU A 2 -1.62 8.99 1.71
N PHE A 3 -1.37 7.74 1.34
CA PHE A 3 -0.78 6.72 2.19
C PHE A 3 0.41 6.07 1.49
N HIS A 4 1.53 5.99 2.21
CA HIS A 4 2.65 5.13 1.84
C HIS A 4 2.49 3.79 2.58
N VAL A 5 2.45 2.70 1.83
CA VAL A 5 2.32 1.35 2.36
C VAL A 5 3.57 0.57 2.03
N HIS A 6 4.21 0.02 3.05
CA HIS A 6 5.28 -0.97 2.90
C HIS A 6 4.76 -2.31 3.41
N HIS A 7 4.70 -3.30 2.53
CA HIS A 7 4.35 -4.67 2.86
C HIS A 7 5.56 -5.58 2.70
N HIS A 8 5.90 -6.31 3.75
CA HIS A 8 6.99 -7.27 3.78
C HIS A 8 6.45 -8.66 4.07
N HIS A 9 6.98 -9.67 3.37
CA HIS A 9 6.71 -11.07 3.67
C HIS A 9 7.99 -11.89 3.76
N ASP A 10 7.96 -13.01 4.49
CA ASP A 10 9.10 -13.92 4.60
C ASP A 10 8.90 -15.18 3.73
N GLU A 11 9.86 -16.10 3.76
CA GLU A 11 9.81 -17.34 2.99
C GLU A 11 8.62 -18.25 3.36
N LYS A 12 8.04 -18.09 4.55
CA LYS A 12 6.94 -18.92 5.07
C LYS A 12 5.60 -18.44 4.57
N THR A 13 5.47 -17.14 4.31
CA THR A 13 4.23 -16.53 3.80
C THR A 13 4.30 -16.19 2.32
N CYS A 14 5.43 -16.45 1.66
CA CYS A 14 5.61 -16.21 0.24
C CYS A 14 4.73 -17.14 -0.63
N PRO A 15 3.78 -16.61 -1.41
CA PRO A 15 2.87 -17.43 -2.22
C PRO A 15 3.50 -17.92 -3.53
N ALA A 16 4.72 -17.51 -3.87
CA ALA A 16 5.33 -17.72 -5.19
C ALA A 16 5.42 -19.18 -5.64
N HIS A 17 5.38 -20.13 -4.71
CA HIS A 17 5.37 -21.57 -4.98
C HIS A 17 3.99 -22.12 -5.41
N ASN A 18 2.93 -21.30 -5.39
CA ASN A 18 1.57 -21.67 -5.76
C ASN A 18 0.89 -20.54 -6.57
N ALA A 19 0.67 -20.79 -7.87
CA ALA A 19 0.07 -19.80 -8.77
C ALA A 19 -1.35 -19.35 -8.36
N GLU A 20 -2.16 -20.24 -7.79
CA GLU A 20 -3.49 -19.90 -7.27
C GLU A 20 -3.38 -18.95 -6.08
N ALA A 21 -2.44 -19.22 -5.16
CA ALA A 21 -2.18 -18.34 -4.02
C ALA A 21 -1.64 -16.97 -4.44
N VAL A 22 -0.77 -16.90 -5.46
CA VAL A 22 -0.31 -15.63 -6.05
C VAL A 22 -1.50 -14.84 -6.61
N GLY A 23 -2.37 -15.51 -7.38
CA GLY A 23 -3.56 -14.89 -7.96
C GLY A 23 -4.52 -14.33 -6.91
N ALA A 24 -4.77 -15.09 -5.84
CA ALA A 24 -5.68 -14.70 -4.77
C ALA A 24 -5.12 -13.62 -3.82
N SER A 25 -3.81 -13.34 -3.85
CA SER A 25 -3.13 -12.36 -2.99
C SER A 25 -2.64 -11.15 -3.79
N PHE A 26 -1.36 -11.11 -4.16
CA PHE A 26 -0.72 -10.01 -4.87
C PHE A 26 -1.28 -9.79 -6.29
N GLY A 27 -1.83 -10.84 -6.92
CA GLY A 27 -2.56 -10.71 -8.19
C GLY A 27 -3.92 -10.01 -8.05
N ALA A 28 -4.53 -10.06 -6.86
CA ALA A 28 -5.85 -9.50 -6.58
C ALA A 28 -5.83 -8.12 -5.91
N VAL A 29 -4.69 -7.71 -5.33
CA VAL A 29 -4.64 -6.48 -4.49
C VAL A 29 -4.93 -5.19 -5.25
N LEU A 30 -4.39 -5.01 -6.46
CA LEU A 30 -4.63 -3.79 -7.23
C LEU A 30 -6.09 -3.68 -7.73
N PRO A 31 -6.71 -4.75 -8.27
CA PRO A 31 -8.15 -4.77 -8.51
C PRO A 31 -8.98 -4.48 -7.25
N ALA A 32 -8.68 -5.12 -6.11
CA ALA A 32 -9.43 -4.93 -4.87
C ALA A 32 -9.36 -3.49 -4.36
N LEU A 33 -8.19 -2.85 -4.44
CA LEU A 33 -8.04 -1.42 -4.13
C LEU A 33 -8.94 -0.56 -5.02
N ALA A 34 -8.92 -0.78 -6.33
CA ALA A 34 -9.74 -0.03 -7.27
C ALA A 34 -11.24 -0.25 -7.05
N GLU A 35 -11.67 -1.49 -6.77
CA GLU A 35 -13.08 -1.84 -6.48
C GLU A 35 -13.60 -1.18 -5.21
N ASN A 36 -12.74 -0.95 -4.22
CA ASN A 36 -13.07 -0.23 -3.00
C ASN A 36 -12.96 1.31 -3.17
N GLY A 37 -12.68 1.80 -4.38
CA GLY A 37 -12.57 3.25 -4.65
C GLY A 37 -11.25 3.87 -4.18
N VAL A 38 -10.22 3.06 -3.91
CA VAL A 38 -8.88 3.54 -3.59
C VAL A 38 -8.11 3.82 -4.89
N ASN A 39 -7.60 5.04 -5.03
CA ASN A 39 -6.75 5.41 -6.15
C ASN A 39 -5.32 4.87 -5.91
N VAL A 40 -4.79 4.09 -6.85
CA VAL A 40 -3.40 3.61 -6.79
C VAL A 40 -2.52 4.60 -7.55
N VAL A 41 -1.82 5.47 -6.82
CA VAL A 41 -0.86 6.42 -7.41
C VAL A 41 0.34 5.66 -7.98
N GLY A 42 0.78 4.60 -7.30
CA GLY A 42 1.80 3.69 -7.80
C GLY A 42 2.01 2.48 -6.90
N ALA A 43 2.54 1.41 -7.49
CA ALA A 43 2.89 0.18 -6.80
C ALA A 43 4.21 -0.38 -7.37
N TRP A 44 5.13 -0.76 -6.50
CA TRP A 44 6.45 -1.30 -6.83
C TRP A 44 6.76 -2.52 -5.96
N VAL A 45 7.67 -3.36 -6.45
CA VAL A 45 8.11 -4.58 -5.77
C VAL A 45 9.63 -4.68 -5.82
N ASP A 46 10.23 -5.13 -4.72
CA ASP A 46 11.59 -5.66 -4.62
C ASP A 46 11.49 -7.18 -4.44
N PRO A 47 11.52 -7.97 -5.54
CA PRO A 47 11.33 -9.42 -5.44
C PRO A 47 12.41 -10.13 -4.60
N PRO A 48 13.72 -9.79 -4.69
CA PRO A 48 14.74 -10.35 -3.79
C PRO A 48 14.52 -10.00 -2.31
N GLY A 49 14.07 -8.79 -2.00
CA GLY A 49 13.83 -8.32 -0.63
C GLY A 49 12.51 -8.80 -0.03
N HIS A 50 11.61 -9.35 -0.85
CA HIS A 50 10.22 -9.68 -0.48
C HIS A 50 9.42 -8.46 0.01
N ASP A 51 9.71 -7.29 -0.56
CA ASP A 51 9.10 -6.02 -0.19
C ASP A 51 8.22 -5.45 -1.30
N PHE A 52 7.10 -4.88 -0.90
CA PHE A 52 6.11 -4.25 -1.78
C PHE A 52 5.81 -2.85 -1.26
N PHE A 53 5.76 -1.90 -2.19
CA PHE A 53 5.62 -0.48 -1.88
C PHE A 53 4.42 0.06 -2.65
N PHE A 54 3.45 0.63 -1.94
CA PHE A 54 2.28 1.24 -2.56
C PHE A 54 2.18 2.70 -2.13
N VAL A 55 1.77 3.55 -3.06
CA VAL A 55 1.29 4.89 -2.77
C VAL A 55 -0.19 4.92 -3.15
N LEU A 56 -1.04 5.07 -2.15
CA LEU A 56 -2.49 4.93 -2.25
C LEU A 56 -3.17 6.21 -1.82
N GLU A 57 -4.23 6.60 -2.52
CA GLU A 57 -5.01 7.79 -2.22
C GLU A 57 -6.48 7.43 -2.01
N THR A 58 -7.01 7.81 -0.85
CA THR A 58 -8.42 7.66 -0.50
C THR A 58 -8.76 8.57 0.68
N ASP A 59 -10.03 8.96 0.80
CA ASP A 59 -10.57 9.65 1.98
C ASP A 59 -11.30 8.69 2.94
N ASP A 60 -11.37 7.40 2.60
CA ASP A 60 -12.02 6.35 3.37
C ASP A 60 -10.98 5.32 3.85
N TYR A 61 -10.81 5.22 5.17
CA TYR A 61 -9.90 4.28 5.81
C TYR A 61 -10.37 2.83 5.71
N ASP A 62 -11.69 2.58 5.79
CA ASP A 62 -12.23 1.23 5.71
C ASP A 62 -12.04 0.68 4.29
N ALA A 63 -12.25 1.52 3.28
CA ALA A 63 -11.93 1.20 1.88
C ALA A 63 -10.45 0.84 1.66
N LEU A 64 -9.54 1.55 2.32
CA LEU A 64 -8.09 1.26 2.29
C LEU A 64 -7.80 -0.14 2.86
N VAL A 65 -8.34 -0.44 4.04
CA VAL A 65 -8.11 -1.71 4.73
C VAL A 65 -8.70 -2.87 3.94
N GLU A 66 -9.94 -2.73 3.45
CA GLU A 66 -10.60 -3.76 2.64
C GLU A 66 -9.89 -4.00 1.30
N GLY A 67 -9.41 -2.94 0.65
CA GLY A 67 -8.63 -3.07 -0.59
C GLY A 67 -7.30 -3.80 -0.39
N LEU A 68 -6.65 -3.64 0.77
CA LEU A 68 -5.40 -4.33 1.12
C LEU A 68 -5.61 -5.76 1.64
N ARG A 69 -6.85 -6.15 1.97
CA ARG A 69 -7.19 -7.45 2.57
C ARG A 69 -6.58 -8.68 1.84
N PRO A 70 -6.46 -8.72 0.50
CA PRO A 70 -5.86 -9.88 -0.18
C PRO A 70 -4.42 -10.21 0.24
N ILE A 71 -3.63 -9.22 0.66
CA ILE A 71 -2.21 -9.41 1.00
C ILE A 71 -1.94 -9.43 2.50
N ILE A 72 -2.88 -8.99 3.35
CA ILE A 72 -2.68 -8.98 4.81
C ILE A 72 -2.26 -10.35 5.38
N PRO A 73 -2.85 -11.49 4.98
CA PRO A 73 -2.41 -12.79 5.49
C PRO A 73 -1.02 -13.22 5.01
N SER A 74 -0.51 -12.60 3.95
CA SER A 74 0.73 -12.99 3.29
C SER A 74 1.96 -12.28 3.88
N GLY A 75 1.81 -11.42 4.90
CA GLY A 75 2.94 -10.69 5.48
C GLY A 75 2.52 -9.62 6.48
N THR A 76 3.36 -8.61 6.65
CA THR A 76 3.09 -7.46 7.52
C THR A 76 3.05 -6.20 6.68
N ALA A 77 2.02 -5.37 6.87
CA ALA A 77 1.90 -4.07 6.24
C ALA A 77 2.09 -2.94 7.25
N THR A 78 2.98 -1.99 6.94
CA THR A 78 3.07 -0.69 7.59
C THR A 78 2.35 0.32 6.70
N ILE A 79 1.32 0.97 7.23
CA ILE A 79 0.49 1.95 6.52
C ILE A 79 0.71 3.31 7.16
N GLN A 80 1.24 4.28 6.41
CA GLN A 80 1.58 5.60 6.91
C GLN A 80 0.84 6.67 6.11
N PRO A 81 -0.01 7.51 6.75
CA PRO A 81 -0.51 8.70 6.08
C PRO A 81 0.66 9.64 5.81
N VAL A 82 0.72 10.18 4.59
CA VAL A 82 1.77 11.09 4.14
C VAL A 82 1.14 12.37 3.59
N GLY A 83 1.84 13.49 3.78
CA GLY A 83 1.42 14.79 3.28
C GLY A 83 2.29 15.24 2.11
N ASP A 84 1.78 16.20 1.33
CA ASP A 84 2.60 16.88 0.34
C ASP A 84 3.74 17.66 1.03
N MET A 85 4.98 17.36 0.66
CA MET A 85 6.15 17.97 1.28
C MET A 85 6.18 19.47 1.01
N GLY A 86 5.86 19.91 -0.21
CA GLY A 86 5.90 21.32 -0.61
C GLY A 86 4.91 22.16 0.19
N ALA A 87 3.66 21.71 0.28
CA ALA A 87 2.61 22.35 1.07
C ALA A 87 2.96 22.37 2.56
N THR A 88 3.50 21.26 3.09
CA THR A 88 3.90 21.15 4.50
C THR A 88 5.01 22.15 4.85
N VAL A 89 6.04 22.24 4.01
CA VAL A 89 7.15 23.18 4.19
C VAL A 89 6.68 24.63 4.02
N ALA A 90 5.88 24.92 2.99
CA ALA A 90 5.35 26.26 2.74
C ALA A 90 4.50 26.76 3.92
N LYS A 91 3.64 25.90 4.48
CA LYS A 91 2.89 26.21 5.70
C LYS A 91 3.81 26.56 6.86
N ARG A 92 4.86 25.76 7.09
CA ARG A 92 5.80 25.98 8.19
C ARG A 92 6.51 27.33 8.08
N ILE A 93 6.95 27.71 6.88
CA ILE A 93 7.59 29.01 6.62
C ILE A 93 6.63 30.17 6.91
N ALA A 94 5.36 30.05 6.51
CA ALA A 94 4.36 31.09 6.71
C ALA A 94 3.98 31.31 8.19
N GLU A 95 4.05 30.27 9.03
CA GLU A 95 3.78 30.38 10.48
C GLU A 95 4.92 31.03 11.27
N GLU A 96 6.13 31.13 10.69
CA GLU A 96 7.30 31.76 11.31
C GLU A 96 7.49 33.24 10.89
N SER A 97 6.63 33.75 9.99
CA SER A 97 6.66 35.14 9.48
C SER A 97 5.62 36.02 10.15
#